data_AF-U2RQ56-F1
#
_entry.id   AF-U2RQ56-F1
#
_cell.length_a   1.000
_cell.length_b   1.000
_cell.length_c   1.000
_cell.angle_alpha   90.00
_cell.angle_beta   90.00
_cell.angle_gamma   90.00
#
_symmetry.space_group_name_H-M   'P 1'
#
loop_
_entity.id
_entity.type
_entity.pdbx_description
1 polymer ?
#
loop_
_entity_poly.entity_id
_entity_poly.type
_entity_poly.pdbx_seq_one_letter_code
_entity_poly.pdbx_strand_id
1 'polypeptide(L)'
;MEKHFLIKGGIKMAEISAINNFKKYNSGSGRSSINNVVREAFRELEKFKNNVNQELTQFNKILDKNLSVLEQQYYDTEVDSRSRDVVSVVSQVQTGNFEARNGVDLTYILSLEKWEQYYKENLEFLNKKFGKNARCVYAVIHFDESTPHLQSMWTFSEENNQK
;
A
#
# COMPACT_ATOMS: atom_id res chain seq x y z
N MET A 1 21.61 -9.95 -22.64
CA MET A 1 21.86 -10.07 -21.19
C MET A 1 21.81 -8.67 -20.61
N GLU A 2 20.63 -8.23 -20.19
CA GLU A 2 20.49 -7.06 -19.32
C GLU A 2 19.94 -7.54 -17.98
N LYS A 3 20.69 -7.17 -16.96
CA LYS A 3 20.64 -7.68 -15.60
C LYS A 3 20.33 -6.47 -14.72
N HIS A 4 19.27 -6.57 -13.91
CA HIS A 4 18.92 -5.69 -12.79
C HIS A 4 18.27 -4.33 -13.13
N PHE A 5 16.95 -4.27 -13.02
CA PHE A 5 16.24 -3.09 -12.51
C PHE A 5 15.55 -3.41 -11.18
N LEU A 6 16.34 -3.90 -10.22
CA LEU A 6 16.11 -3.56 -8.82
C LEU A 6 16.53 -2.10 -8.66
N ILE A 7 15.61 -1.25 -8.21
CA ILE A 7 15.77 0.16 -7.86
C ILE A 7 17.19 0.44 -7.32
N LYS A 8 18.12 0.83 -8.20
CA LYS A 8 19.48 1.24 -7.83
C LYS A 8 19.40 2.70 -7.40
N GLY A 9 19.13 2.91 -6.12
CA GLY A 9 19.16 4.24 -5.51
C GLY A 9 18.88 4.16 -4.03
N GLY A 10 19.90 3.87 -3.22
CA GLY A 10 19.80 3.78 -1.75
C GLY A 10 19.21 5.04 -1.11
N ILE A 11 19.43 6.22 -1.70
CA ILE A 11 18.87 7.50 -1.23
C ILE A 11 17.38 7.64 -1.60
N LYS A 12 16.94 7.21 -2.80
CA LYS A 12 15.53 7.23 -3.23
C LYS A 12 14.65 6.26 -2.40
N MET A 13 15.20 5.12 -2.00
CA MET A 13 14.49 4.16 -1.13
C MET A 13 14.38 4.67 0.31
N ALA A 14 15.41 5.36 0.83
CA ALA A 14 15.41 5.92 2.18
C ALA A 14 14.30 6.97 2.38
N GLU A 15 14.11 7.89 1.42
CA GLU A 15 13.04 8.89 1.44
C GLU A 15 11.64 8.26 1.46
N ILE A 16 11.44 7.19 0.70
CA ILE A 16 10.16 6.48 0.63
C ILE A 16 9.92 5.69 1.93
N SER A 17 10.96 5.12 2.54
CA SER A 17 10.85 4.20 3.68
C SER A 17 10.54 4.83 5.05
N ALA A 18 10.70 6.14 5.23
CA ALA A 18 10.53 6.76 6.55
C ALA A 18 9.08 6.68 7.09
N ILE A 19 8.10 6.65 6.18
CA ILE A 19 6.67 6.61 6.51
C ILE A 19 5.91 5.47 5.82
N ASN A 20 6.57 4.71 4.93
CA ASN A 20 5.96 3.64 4.16
C ASN A 20 6.62 2.30 4.46
N ASN A 21 5.82 1.36 4.96
CA ASN A 21 6.22 -0.02 5.15
C ASN A 21 5.86 -0.85 3.93
N PHE A 22 6.85 -1.48 3.32
CA PHE A 22 6.69 -2.27 2.10
C PHE A 22 6.70 -3.76 2.40
N LYS A 23 5.77 -4.48 1.79
CA LYS A 23 5.83 -5.94 1.70
C LYS A 23 5.66 -6.35 0.25
N LYS A 24 6.54 -7.24 -0.21
CA LYS A 24 6.65 -7.64 -1.61
C LYS A 24 6.21 -9.09 -1.78
N TYR A 25 5.54 -9.38 -2.87
CA TYR A 25 5.00 -10.69 -3.21
C TYR A 25 5.34 -11.03 -4.65
N ASN A 26 5.25 -12.33 -4.95
CA ASN A 26 5.28 -12.85 -6.32
C ASN A 26 3.85 -13.28 -6.66
N SER A 27 3.24 -12.76 -7.72
CA SER A 27 1.84 -13.04 -8.05
C SER A 27 1.61 -14.47 -8.56
N GLY A 28 2.65 -15.15 -9.06
CA GLY A 28 2.58 -16.55 -9.47
C GLY A 28 2.46 -17.51 -8.29
N SER A 29 3.25 -17.30 -7.23
CA SER A 29 3.32 -18.20 -6.06
C SER A 29 2.61 -17.69 -4.80
N GLY A 30 2.34 -16.38 -4.72
CA GLY A 30 1.90 -15.69 -3.50
C GLY A 30 0.41 -15.34 -3.43
N ARG A 31 -0.43 -15.83 -4.35
CA ARG A 31 -1.83 -15.39 -4.52
C ARG A 31 -2.65 -15.44 -3.24
N SER A 32 -2.54 -16.51 -2.45
CA SER A 32 -3.28 -16.63 -1.19
C SER A 32 -2.90 -15.51 -0.20
N SER A 33 -1.60 -15.21 -0.07
CA SER A 33 -1.14 -14.11 0.80
C SER A 33 -1.63 -12.75 0.30
N ILE A 34 -1.59 -12.52 -1.01
CA ILE A 34 -2.03 -11.26 -1.61
C ILE A 34 -3.54 -11.06 -1.40
N ASN A 35 -4.35 -12.10 -1.66
CA ASN A 35 -5.80 -12.03 -1.48
C ASN A 35 -6.19 -11.82 -0.01
N ASN A 36 -5.44 -12.39 0.94
CA ASN A 36 -5.67 -12.10 2.36
C ASN A 36 -5.44 -10.62 2.69
N VAL A 37 -4.41 -10.00 2.12
CA VAL A 37 -4.10 -8.58 2.31
C VAL A 37 -5.18 -7.69 1.68
N VAL A 38 -5.71 -8.06 0.50
CA VAL A 38 -6.85 -7.37 -0.12
C VAL A 38 -8.08 -7.46 0.78
N ARG A 39 -8.43 -8.67 1.23
CA ARG A 39 -9.58 -8.89 2.13
C ARG A 39 -9.45 -8.14 3.45
N GLU A 40 -8.23 -8.04 3.99
CA GLU A 40 -7.94 -7.25 5.18
C GLU A 40 -8.23 -5.75 4.96
N ALA A 41 -7.79 -5.19 3.83
CA ALA A 41 -8.01 -3.80 3.48
C ALA A 41 -9.50 -3.44 3.29
N PHE A 42 -10.31 -4.39 2.83
CA PHE A 42 -11.75 -4.18 2.64
C PHE A 42 -12.61 -4.72 3.79
N ARG A 43 -11.99 -5.13 4.91
CA ARG A 43 -12.67 -5.68 6.10
C ARG A 43 -13.54 -6.91 5.80
N GLU A 44 -13.06 -7.78 4.91
CA GLU A 44 -13.72 -9.02 4.48
C GLU A 44 -13.17 -10.29 5.19
N LEU A 45 -12.36 -10.12 6.23
CA LEU A 45 -11.86 -11.20 7.07
C LEU A 45 -12.74 -11.37 8.32
N GLU A 46 -12.89 -12.62 8.78
CA GLU A 46 -13.62 -12.91 10.02
C GLU A 46 -12.85 -12.50 11.28
N LYS A 47 -11.51 -12.51 11.20
CA LYS A 47 -10.62 -12.16 12.30
C LYS A 47 -9.53 -11.22 11.80
N PHE A 48 -9.43 -10.06 12.43
CA PHE A 48 -8.39 -9.08 12.15
C PHE A 48 -7.24 -9.25 13.14
N LYS A 49 -6.01 -9.06 12.67
CA LYS A 49 -4.83 -9.07 13.54
C LYS A 49 -4.69 -7.79 14.35
N ASN A 50 -5.19 -6.69 13.81
CA ASN A 50 -5.12 -5.38 14.41
C ASN A 50 -6.37 -5.12 15.27
N ASN A 51 -6.27 -4.14 16.16
CA ASN A 51 -7.38 -3.69 17.00
C ASN A 51 -8.41 -2.90 16.18
N VAL A 52 -9.10 -3.58 15.26
CA VAL A 52 -10.13 -2.99 14.39
C VAL A 52 -11.40 -2.75 15.20
N ASN A 53 -11.84 -1.49 15.25
CA ASN A 53 -13.14 -1.11 15.78
C ASN A 53 -14.17 -1.05 14.65
N GLN A 54 -15.04 -2.07 14.57
CA GLN A 54 -16.05 -2.17 13.51
C GLN A 54 -17.02 -0.99 13.45
N GLU A 55 -17.27 -0.29 14.56
CA GLU A 55 -18.14 0.90 14.59
C GLU A 55 -17.52 2.08 13.82
N LEU A 56 -16.19 2.11 13.72
CA LEU A 56 -15.44 3.17 13.05
C LEU A 56 -15.15 2.86 11.58
N THR A 57 -15.34 1.61 11.12
CA THR A 57 -15.07 1.20 9.74
C THR A 57 -15.85 2.04 8.70
N GLN A 58 -17.01 2.58 9.07
CA GLN A 58 -17.79 3.51 8.23
C GLN A 58 -17.03 4.79 7.87
N PHE A 59 -16.01 5.17 8.63
CA PHE A 59 -15.17 6.33 8.36
C PHE A 59 -14.02 6.04 7.40
N ASN A 60 -13.70 4.75 7.15
CA ASN A 60 -12.67 4.37 6.19
C ASN A 60 -12.99 4.92 4.80
N LYS A 61 -11.95 5.27 4.04
CA LYS A 61 -12.09 5.92 2.73
C LYS A 61 -11.35 5.15 1.67
N ILE A 62 -12.08 4.74 0.64
CA ILE A 62 -11.49 4.16 -0.58
C ILE A 62 -11.09 5.32 -1.49
N LEU A 63 -9.79 5.48 -1.71
CA LEU A 63 -9.24 6.47 -2.65
C LEU A 63 -9.13 5.91 -4.06
N ASP A 64 -8.82 4.61 -4.19
CA ASP A 64 -8.70 3.91 -5.46
C ASP A 64 -9.09 2.43 -5.27
N LYS A 65 -9.70 1.84 -6.29
CA LYS A 65 -10.05 0.41 -6.34
C LYS A 65 -10.19 -0.04 -7.78
N ASN A 66 -9.20 -0.80 -8.25
CA ASN A 66 -9.20 -1.48 -9.53
C ASN A 66 -8.64 -2.91 -9.38
N LEU A 67 -9.48 -3.82 -8.86
CA LEU A 67 -9.10 -5.21 -8.62
C LEU A 67 -8.80 -5.98 -9.93
N SER A 68 -9.33 -5.53 -11.07
CA SER A 68 -9.08 -6.16 -12.37
C SER A 68 -7.59 -6.15 -12.75
N VAL A 69 -6.83 -5.16 -12.29
CA VAL A 69 -5.38 -5.08 -12.48
C VAL A 69 -4.67 -6.25 -11.81
N LEU A 70 -5.15 -6.68 -10.64
CA LEU A 70 -4.58 -7.81 -9.93
C LEU A 70 -4.95 -9.14 -10.58
N GLU A 71 -6.17 -9.26 -11.09
CA GLU A 71 -6.60 -10.43 -11.86
C GLU A 71 -5.75 -10.59 -13.13
N GLN A 72 -5.54 -9.52 -13.88
CA GLN A 72 -4.63 -9.50 -15.05
C GLN A 72 -3.20 -9.88 -14.66
N GLN A 73 -2.70 -9.40 -13.51
CA GLN A 73 -1.38 -9.78 -13.02
C GLN A 73 -1.29 -11.29 -12.72
N TYR A 74 -2.37 -11.90 -12.23
CA TYR A 74 -2.39 -13.33 -11.95
C TYR A 74 -2.44 -14.20 -13.20
N TYR A 75 -3.24 -13.82 -14.19
CA TYR A 75 -3.60 -14.73 -15.28
C TYR A 75 -3.03 -14.33 -16.64
N ASP A 76 -2.81 -13.03 -16.87
CA ASP A 76 -2.48 -12.48 -18.19
C ASP A 76 -1.04 -11.93 -18.28
N THR A 77 -0.25 -12.08 -17.20
CA THR A 77 1.13 -11.60 -17.13
C THR A 77 2.09 -12.77 -16.88
N GLU A 78 3.15 -12.86 -17.69
CA GLU A 78 4.24 -13.80 -17.41
C GLU A 78 5.09 -13.27 -16.26
N VAL A 79 5.25 -14.07 -15.22
CA VAL A 79 5.90 -13.65 -13.99
C VAL A 79 7.01 -14.63 -13.65
N ASP A 80 8.26 -14.16 -13.66
CA ASP A 80 9.40 -14.98 -13.23
C ASP A 80 9.24 -15.38 -11.75
N SER A 81 9.60 -16.62 -11.42
CA SER A 81 9.49 -17.18 -10.06
C SER A 81 10.22 -16.37 -8.97
N ARG A 82 11.24 -15.59 -9.35
CA ARG A 82 12.06 -14.76 -8.44
C ARG A 82 11.58 -13.31 -8.41
N SER A 83 10.62 -12.94 -9.27
CA SER A 83 10.10 -11.59 -9.34
C SER A 83 9.36 -11.21 -8.05
N ARG A 84 9.26 -9.90 -7.83
CA ARG A 84 8.53 -9.28 -6.73
C ARG A 84 7.59 -8.21 -7.32
N ASP A 85 6.68 -8.69 -8.15
CA ASP A 85 5.82 -7.93 -9.05
C ASP A 85 4.56 -7.37 -8.38
N VAL A 86 4.30 -7.73 -7.12
CA VAL A 86 3.22 -7.14 -6.31
C VAL A 86 3.80 -6.55 -5.04
N VAL A 87 3.40 -5.33 -4.70
CA VAL A 87 3.85 -4.64 -3.48
C VAL A 87 2.64 -4.10 -2.74
N SER A 88 2.52 -4.44 -1.46
CA SER A 88 1.62 -3.75 -0.53
C SER A 88 2.41 -2.69 0.25
N VAL A 89 1.80 -1.53 0.43
CA VAL A 89 2.37 -0.39 1.15
C VAL A 89 1.42 -0.01 2.27
N VAL A 90 1.96 0.11 3.48
CA VAL A 90 1.25 0.73 4.62
C VAL A 90 1.94 2.05 4.93
N SER A 91 1.26 3.16 4.67
CA SER A 91 1.75 4.51 4.93
C SER A 91 1.17 5.03 6.24
N GLN A 92 2.02 5.23 7.24
CA GLN A 92 1.61 5.68 8.57
C GLN A 92 2.52 6.81 9.02
N VAL A 93 1.93 7.83 9.63
CA VAL A 93 2.70 8.91 10.26
C VAL A 93 3.40 8.34 11.48
N GLN A 94 4.71 8.55 11.58
CA GLN A 94 5.49 8.17 12.76
C GLN A 94 5.26 9.22 13.85
N THR A 95 4.29 8.96 14.72
CA THR A 95 3.84 9.91 15.74
C THR A 95 4.65 9.84 17.04
N GLY A 96 5.35 8.71 17.29
CA GLY A 96 5.87 8.35 18.61
C GLY A 96 6.72 9.42 19.32
N ASN A 97 7.66 10.07 18.63
CA ASN A 97 8.49 11.12 19.26
C ASN A 97 7.74 12.43 19.50
N PHE A 98 6.70 12.72 18.71
CA PHE A 98 5.88 13.91 18.88
C PHE A 98 4.87 13.72 20.01
N GLU A 99 4.17 12.59 20.02
CA GLU A 99 3.14 12.29 21.04
C GLU A 99 3.77 12.14 22.42
N ALA A 100 4.91 11.42 22.52
CA ALA A 100 5.61 11.23 23.79
C ALA A 100 6.13 12.54 24.40
N ARG A 101 6.47 13.53 23.57
CA ARG A 101 6.99 14.84 24.03
C ARG A 101 5.90 15.84 24.37
N ASN A 102 4.77 15.79 23.65
CA ASN A 102 3.72 16.80 23.75
C ASN A 102 2.50 16.32 24.55
N GLY A 103 2.38 15.01 24.83
CA GLY A 103 1.22 14.45 25.51
C GLY A 103 -0.08 14.56 24.70
N VAL A 104 0.03 14.76 23.37
CA VAL A 104 -1.10 14.89 22.45
C VAL A 104 -1.04 13.74 21.47
N ASP A 105 -2.14 13.00 21.32
CA ASP A 105 -2.33 11.98 20.29
C ASP A 105 -2.66 12.67 18.95
N LEU A 106 -1.79 12.46 17.95
CA LEU A 106 -1.88 13.10 16.63
C LEU A 106 -3.13 12.67 15.86
N THR A 107 -3.71 11.51 16.19
CA THR A 107 -4.97 11.02 15.63
C THR A 107 -6.11 12.02 15.81
N TYR A 108 -6.10 12.79 16.90
CA TYR A 108 -7.15 13.76 17.25
C TYR A 108 -6.83 15.21 16.84
N ILE A 109 -5.68 15.48 16.23
CA ILE A 109 -5.28 16.85 15.85
C ILE A 109 -5.80 17.23 14.47
N LEU A 110 -5.93 16.26 13.55
CA LEU A 110 -6.37 16.50 12.18
C LEU A 110 -7.82 16.08 11.97
N SER A 111 -8.59 16.88 11.23
CA SER A 111 -9.89 16.45 10.73
C SER A 111 -9.73 15.31 9.72
N LEU A 112 -10.79 14.51 9.52
CA LEU A 112 -10.81 13.45 8.51
C LEU A 112 -10.44 13.98 7.11
N GLU A 113 -10.88 15.20 6.76
CA GLU A 113 -10.55 15.86 5.50
C GLU A 113 -9.04 16.11 5.34
N LYS A 114 -8.36 16.54 6.41
CA LYS A 114 -6.91 16.76 6.38
C LYS A 114 -6.14 15.44 6.26
N TRP A 115 -6.61 14.39 6.93
CA TRP A 115 -6.06 13.05 6.76
C TRP A 115 -6.23 12.54 5.33
N GLU A 116 -7.42 12.72 4.76
CA GLU A 116 -7.71 12.34 3.37
C GLU A 116 -6.79 13.08 2.39
N GLN A 117 -6.63 14.40 2.56
CA GLN A 117 -5.73 15.21 1.74
C GLN A 117 -4.28 14.72 1.85
N TYR A 118 -3.79 14.49 3.06
CA TYR A 118 -2.44 13.97 3.30
C TYR A 118 -2.20 12.63 2.58
N TYR A 119 -3.14 11.69 2.68
CA TYR A 119 -2.98 10.39 2.05
C TYR A 119 -3.18 10.40 0.53
N LYS A 120 -3.98 11.34 -0.01
CA LYS A 120 -4.04 11.60 -1.46
C LYS A 120 -2.69 12.09 -1.98
N GLU A 121 -2.07 13.06 -1.31
CA GLU A 121 -0.74 13.56 -1.68
C GLU A 121 0.33 12.47 -1.57
N ASN A 122 0.28 11.63 -0.53
CA ASN A 122 1.18 10.49 -0.40
C ASN A 122 0.93 9.42 -1.49
N LEU A 123 -0.32 9.16 -1.87
CA LEU A 123 -0.65 8.24 -2.96
C LEU A 123 -0.10 8.75 -4.31
N GLU A 124 -0.24 10.05 -4.59
CA GLU A 124 0.36 10.66 -5.78
C GLU A 124 1.89 10.57 -5.76
N PHE A 125 2.50 10.78 -4.60
CA PHE A 125 3.94 10.63 -4.42
C PHE A 125 4.39 9.20 -4.72
N LEU A 126 3.69 8.18 -4.20
CA LEU A 126 3.96 6.77 -4.50
C LEU A 126 3.81 6.48 -5.99
N ASN A 127 2.74 6.96 -6.63
CA ASN A 127 2.51 6.78 -8.06
C ASN A 127 3.68 7.34 -8.90
N LYS A 128 4.11 8.58 -8.59
CA LYS A 128 5.25 9.24 -9.27
C LYS A 128 6.56 8.49 -9.05
N LYS A 129 6.80 7.96 -7.84
CA LYS A 129 8.04 7.25 -7.49
C LYS A 129 8.10 5.84 -8.06
N PHE A 130 6.99 5.12 -8.09
CA PHE A 130 6.91 3.79 -8.68
C PHE A 130 6.99 3.83 -10.22
N GLY A 131 6.53 4.93 -10.82
CA GLY A 131 6.69 5.19 -12.25
C GLY A 131 5.67 4.46 -13.11
N LYS A 132 5.79 4.65 -14.44
CA LYS A 132 4.76 4.29 -15.44
C LYS A 132 4.37 2.81 -15.49
N ASN A 133 5.21 1.92 -14.99
CA ASN A 133 4.98 0.46 -15.03
C ASN A 133 4.21 -0.05 -13.81
N ALA A 134 3.97 0.81 -12.82
CA ALA A 134 3.19 0.47 -11.65
C ALA A 134 1.71 0.79 -11.86
N ARG A 135 0.85 -0.12 -11.44
CA ARG A 135 -0.60 0.09 -11.45
C ARG A 135 -1.14 -0.10 -10.04
N CYS A 136 -1.88 0.89 -9.56
CA CYS A 136 -2.57 0.80 -8.28
C CYS A 136 -3.72 -0.21 -8.41
N VAL A 137 -3.74 -1.20 -7.52
CA VAL A 137 -4.85 -2.16 -7.37
C VAL A 137 -5.91 -1.59 -6.45
N TYR A 138 -5.48 -1.00 -5.33
CA TYR A 138 -6.35 -0.28 -4.41
C TYR A 138 -5.55 0.67 -3.52
N ALA A 139 -6.27 1.63 -2.95
CA ALA A 139 -5.79 2.52 -1.91
C ALA A 139 -6.94 2.81 -0.93
N VAL A 140 -6.80 2.42 0.34
CA VAL A 140 -7.81 2.59 1.39
C VAL A 140 -7.18 3.24 2.62
N ILE A 141 -7.80 4.31 3.11
CA ILE A 141 -7.46 4.90 4.40
C ILE A 141 -8.27 4.20 5.48
N HIS A 142 -7.58 3.68 6.49
CA HIS A 142 -8.18 3.11 7.69
C HIS A 142 -8.17 4.13 8.82
N PHE A 143 -9.34 4.37 9.40
CA PHE A 143 -9.56 5.20 10.59
C PHE A 143 -10.10 4.38 11.77
N ASP A 144 -10.28 3.08 11.57
CA ASP A 144 -10.87 2.13 12.50
C ASP A 144 -9.83 1.32 13.28
N GLU A 145 -8.58 1.78 13.29
CA GLU A 145 -7.46 1.17 14.02
C GLU A 145 -6.78 2.23 14.92
N SER A 146 -5.73 1.84 15.65
CA SER A 146 -5.06 2.72 16.63
C SER A 146 -4.46 4.00 16.03
N THR A 147 -4.08 3.98 14.76
CA THR A 147 -3.50 5.14 14.07
C THR A 147 -4.02 5.15 12.64
N PRO A 148 -4.52 6.31 12.15
CA PRO A 148 -4.87 6.46 10.74
C PRO A 148 -3.71 6.06 9.85
N HIS A 149 -3.99 5.28 8.81
CA HIS A 149 -2.98 4.88 7.84
C HIS A 149 -3.60 4.57 6.48
N LEU A 150 -2.80 4.74 5.44
CA LEU A 150 -3.16 4.34 4.09
C LEU A 150 -2.60 2.95 3.83
N GLN A 151 -3.46 2.01 3.45
CA GLN A 151 -3.05 0.75 2.86
C GLN A 151 -3.27 0.80 1.35
N SER A 152 -2.21 0.57 0.57
CA SER A 152 -2.32 0.48 -0.89
C SER A 152 -1.61 -0.75 -1.43
N MET A 153 -2.02 -1.21 -2.60
CA MET A 153 -1.41 -2.33 -3.30
C MET A 153 -1.15 -1.97 -4.75
N TRP A 154 0.00 -2.41 -5.25
CA TRP A 154 0.50 -2.07 -6.57
C TRP A 154 0.99 -3.32 -7.27
N THR A 155 0.69 -3.44 -8.56
CA THR A 155 1.34 -4.40 -9.45
C THR A 155 2.37 -3.69 -10.31
N PHE A 156 3.39 -4.42 -10.73
CA PHE A 156 4.45 -3.95 -11.60
C PHE A 156 4.50 -4.88 -12.79
N SER A 157 4.04 -4.40 -13.95
CA SER A 157 4.29 -5.10 -15.20
C SER A 157 5.72 -4.79 -15.63
N GLU A 158 6.54 -5.80 -15.88
CA GLU A 158 7.55 -5.59 -16.92
C GLU A 158 6.75 -5.29 -18.19
N GLU A 159 7.03 -4.19 -18.90
CA GLU A 159 6.41 -4.00 -20.21
C GLU A 159 6.57 -5.32 -20.95
N ASN A 160 5.46 -5.94 -21.34
CA ASN A 160 5.48 -7.16 -22.12
C ASN A 160 6.38 -6.83 -23.33
N ASN A 161 7.61 -7.33 -23.32
CA ASN A 161 8.48 -7.34 -24.50
C ASN A 161 7.92 -8.39 -25.48
N GLN A 162 6.61 -8.33 -25.74
CA GLN A 162 6.02 -8.89 -26.92
C GLN A 162 6.60 -8.08 -28.07
N LYS A 163 7.58 -8.72 -28.70
CA LYS A 163 8.32 -8.29 -29.88
C LYS A 163 7.44 -7.65 -30.94
#